data_AF-A0AAW8BIR6-F1
#
_entry.id   AF-A0AAW8BIR6-F1
#
_cell.length_a   1.000
_cell.length_b   1.000
_cell.length_c   1.000
_cell.angle_alpha   90.00
_cell.angle_beta   90.00
_cell.angle_gamma   90.00
#
_symmetry.space_group_name_H-M   'P 1'
#
loop_
_entity.id
_entity.type
_entity.pdbx_description
1 polymer ?
#
loop_
_entity_poly.entity_id
_entity_poly.type
_entity_poly.pdbx_seq_one_letter_code
_entity_poly.pdbx_strand_id
1 'polypeptide(L)'
;MSRIIVKLQPTDIAWIVLIAYVLGVNITLTEQLSMAMDRYLKSHRWTFEAVLFAVYAHLSNKIPDRFDPIHLLFVALVKALRRHPRITVVIDD
;
A
#
# COMPACT_ATOMS: atom_id res chain seq x y z
N MET A 1 12.54 -33.14 -14.35
CA MET A 1 11.61 -31.98 -14.26
C MET A 1 11.70 -31.40 -12.86
N SER A 2 12.31 -30.21 -12.71
CA SER A 2 12.39 -29.54 -11.41
C SER A 2 11.02 -28.96 -11.05
N ARG A 3 10.45 -29.35 -9.91
CA ARG A 3 9.26 -28.69 -9.34
C ARG A 3 9.74 -27.50 -8.52
N ILE A 4 9.48 -26.29 -9.01
CA ILE A 4 9.63 -25.07 -8.21
C ILE A 4 8.38 -24.97 -7.35
N ILE A 5 8.52 -25.24 -6.05
CA ILE A 5 7.44 -25.01 -5.08
C ILE A 5 7.62 -23.58 -4.57
N VAL A 6 6.80 -22.65 -5.09
CA VAL A 6 6.76 -21.27 -4.59
C VAL A 6 5.87 -21.22 -3.37
N LYS A 7 6.45 -20.95 -2.20
CA LYS A 7 5.71 -20.71 -0.97
C LYS A 7 5.44 -19.21 -0.85
N LEU A 8 4.19 -18.79 -1.04
CA LEU A 8 3.78 -17.39 -0.90
C LEU A 8 3.95 -16.93 0.56
N GLN A 9 4.58 -15.77 0.73
CA GLN A 9 4.62 -15.08 2.01
C GLN A 9 3.26 -14.42 2.31
N PRO A 10 2.91 -14.17 3.58
CA PRO A 10 1.67 -13.45 3.92
C PRO A 10 1.52 -12.11 3.18
N THR A 11 2.61 -11.38 2.96
CA THR A 11 2.60 -10.12 2.22
C THR A 11 2.31 -10.31 0.72
N ASP A 12 2.75 -11.41 0.12
CA ASP A 12 2.42 -11.73 -1.28
C ASP A 12 0.92 -11.97 -1.42
N ILE A 13 0.32 -12.67 -0.45
CA ILE A 13 -1.13 -12.88 -0.39
C ILE A 13 -1.85 -11.54 -0.24
N ALA A 14 -1.35 -10.64 0.62
CA ALA A 14 -1.93 -9.30 0.79
C ALA A 14 -1.93 -8.50 -0.53
N TRP A 15 -0.87 -8.59 -1.33
CA TRP A 15 -0.81 -7.99 -2.67
C TRP A 15 -1.84 -8.60 -3.62
N ILE A 16 -1.97 -9.93 -3.63
CA ILE A 16 -2.97 -10.62 -4.46
C ILE A 16 -4.39 -10.17 -4.07
N VAL A 17 -4.68 -10.08 -2.77
CA VAL A 17 -5.97 -9.61 -2.26
C VAL A 17 -6.24 -8.16 -2.67
N LEU A 18 -5.23 -7.29 -2.61
CA LEU A 18 -5.37 -5.90 -3.07
C LEU A 18 -5.71 -5.83 -4.56
N ILE A 19 -5.04 -6.61 -5.41
CA ILE A 19 -5.34 -6.71 -6.84
C ILE A 19 -6.77 -7.19 -7.06
N ALA A 20 -7.17 -8.27 -6.37
CA ALA A 20 -8.52 -8.81 -6.48
C ALA A 20 -9.59 -7.80 -6.05
N TYR A 21 -9.33 -7.03 -4.98
CA TYR A 21 -10.21 -5.95 -4.54
C TYR A 21 -10.34 -4.85 -5.61
N VAL A 22 -9.21 -4.37 -6.15
CA VAL A 22 -9.21 -3.35 -7.22
C VAL A 22 -10.01 -3.84 -8.42
N LEU A 23 -9.81 -5.07 -8.87
CA LEU A 23 -10.58 -5.65 -9.97
C LEU A 23 -12.08 -5.74 -9.64
N GLY A 24 -12.42 -6.27 -8.46
CA GLY A 24 -13.80 -6.39 -8.01
C GLY A 24 -14.53 -5.05 -8.01
N VAL A 25 -13.92 -4.01 -7.44
CA VAL A 25 -14.52 -2.67 -7.40
C VAL A 25 -14.70 -2.08 -8.80
N ASN A 26 -13.70 -2.20 -9.68
CA ASN A 26 -13.81 -1.66 -11.05
C ASN A 26 -14.84 -2.41 -11.92
N ILE A 27 -15.23 -3.63 -11.57
CA ILE A 27 -16.24 -4.40 -12.32
C ILE A 27 -17.64 -4.20 -11.73
N THR A 28 -17.75 -4.05 -10.41
CA THR A 28 -19.05 -4.12 -9.71
C THR A 28 -19.66 -2.75 -9.40
N LEU A 29 -18.85 -1.71 -9.18
CA LEU A 29 -19.39 -0.40 -8.82
C LEU A 29 -19.71 0.42 -10.07
N THR A 30 -20.79 1.20 -9.98
CA THR A 30 -21.17 2.17 -11.01
C THR A 30 -20.07 3.21 -11.23
N GLU A 31 -19.42 3.65 -10.15
CA GLU A 31 -18.20 4.43 -10.23
C GLU A 31 -16.98 3.55 -9.95
N GLN A 32 -16.16 3.38 -10.97
CA GLN A 32 -14.89 2.67 -10.93
C GLN A 32 -13.81 3.49 -10.21
N LEU A 33 -12.81 2.81 -9.63
CA LEU A 33 -11.67 3.47 -9.00
C LEU A 33 -10.90 4.35 -10.00
N SER A 34 -10.77 3.89 -11.25
CA SER A 34 -10.18 4.68 -12.34
C SER A 34 -10.97 5.95 -12.63
N MET A 35 -12.30 5.87 -12.74
CA MET A 35 -13.16 7.02 -12.98
C MET A 35 -13.17 8.01 -11.81
N ALA A 36 -13.16 7.50 -10.58
CA ALA A 36 -13.02 8.34 -9.39
C ALA A 36 -11.69 9.10 -9.43
N MET A 37 -10.59 8.43 -9.79
CA MET A 37 -9.28 9.06 -9.98
C MET A 37 -9.32 10.14 -11.07
N ASP A 38 -9.96 9.88 -12.21
CA ASP A 38 -10.12 10.88 -13.27
C ASP A 38 -10.86 12.13 -12.78
N ARG A 39 -11.93 11.96 -11.99
CA ARG A 39 -12.67 13.07 -11.39
C ARG A 39 -11.80 13.87 -10.40
N TYR A 40 -11.00 13.18 -9.59
CA TYR A 40 -10.09 13.84 -8.67
C TYR A 40 -8.97 14.59 -9.40
N LEU A 41 -8.39 14.01 -10.43
CA LEU A 41 -7.39 14.65 -11.26
C LEU A 41 -7.96 15.87 -12.02
N LYS A 42 -9.22 15.84 -12.44
CA LYS A 42 -9.90 17.00 -13.04
C LYS A 42 -10.09 18.17 -12.07
N SER A 43 -10.35 17.89 -10.79
CA SER A 43 -10.67 18.92 -9.78
C SER A 43 -9.44 19.40 -9.01
N HIS A 44 -8.49 18.51 -8.70
CA HIS A 44 -7.35 18.76 -7.81
C HIS A 44 -6.07 18.13 -8.36
N ARG A 45 -5.82 18.33 -9.67
CA ARG A 45 -4.74 17.68 -10.42
C ARG A 45 -3.42 17.58 -9.67
N TRP A 46 -2.87 18.73 -9.26
CA TRP A 46 -1.57 18.82 -8.61
C TRP A 46 -1.50 18.02 -7.31
N THR A 47 -2.58 18.02 -6.52
CA THR A 47 -2.62 17.29 -5.26
C THR A 47 -2.57 15.78 -5.51
N PHE A 48 -3.40 15.29 -6.44
CA PHE A 48 -3.45 13.85 -6.72
C PHE A 48 -2.22 13.36 -7.50
N GLU A 49 -1.65 14.17 -8.41
CA GLU A 49 -0.36 13.86 -9.05
C GLU A 49 0.77 13.77 -8.02
N ALA A 50 0.82 14.69 -7.04
CA ALA A 50 1.80 14.63 -5.96
C ALA A 50 1.63 13.37 -5.08
N VAL A 51 0.38 13.00 -4.76
CA VAL A 51 0.09 11.77 -4.01
C VAL A 51 0.52 10.52 -4.79
N LEU A 52 0.17 10.44 -6.07
CA LEU A 52 0.57 9.33 -6.95
C LEU A 52 2.10 9.22 -7.05
N PHE A 53 2.78 10.35 -7.21
CA PHE A 53 4.24 10.39 -7.24
C PHE A 53 4.85 9.94 -5.91
N ALA A 54 4.32 10.40 -4.78
CA ALA A 54 4.79 9.99 -3.46
C ALA A 54 4.61 8.49 -3.23
N VAL A 55 3.45 7.93 -3.58
CA VAL A 55 3.17 6.49 -3.48
C VAL A 55 4.11 5.70 -4.38
N TYR A 56 4.30 6.13 -5.64
CA TYR A 56 5.25 5.50 -6.54
C TYR A 56 6.67 5.52 -5.96
N ALA A 57 7.13 6.67 -5.49
CA ALA A 57 8.48 6.83 -4.96
C ALA A 57 8.72 5.97 -3.71
N HIS A 58 7.73 5.86 -2.83
CA HIS A 58 7.73 4.97 -1.66
C HIS A 58 7.81 3.50 -2.07
N LEU A 59 6.86 3.03 -2.89
CA LEU A 59 6.77 1.62 -3.27
C LEU A 59 7.96 1.13 -4.10
N SER A 60 8.59 2.04 -4.86
CA SER A 60 9.79 1.74 -5.66
C SER A 60 11.11 2.00 -4.92
N ASN A 61 11.05 2.33 -3.61
CA ASN A 61 12.21 2.62 -2.77
C ASN A 61 13.15 3.68 -3.39
N LYS A 62 12.58 4.68 -4.07
CA LYS A 62 13.34 5.76 -4.73
C LYS A 62 13.82 6.82 -3.75
N ILE A 63 13.18 6.90 -2.59
CA ILE A 63 13.50 7.85 -1.53
C ILE A 63 14.06 7.04 -0.35
N PRO A 64 15.20 7.45 0.24
CA PRO A 64 15.69 6.83 1.47
C PRO A 64 14.68 6.97 2.62
N ASP A 65 14.53 5.95 3.45
CA ASP A 65 13.53 5.88 4.55
C ASP A 65 13.44 7.13 5.43
N ARG A 66 14.58 7.81 5.65
CA ARG A 66 14.66 9.04 6.46
C ARG A 66 13.88 10.22 5.89
N PHE A 67 13.68 10.24 4.57
CA PHE A 67 13.02 11.32 3.83
C PHE A 67 11.69 10.87 3.23
N ASP A 68 11.29 9.61 3.46
CA ASP A 68 10.05 9.07 2.95
C ASP A 68 8.90 9.40 3.91
N PRO A 69 8.01 10.35 3.56
CA PRO A 69 6.93 10.76 4.45
C PRO A 69 5.93 9.63 4.72
N ILE A 70 5.73 8.71 3.78
CA ILE A 70 4.81 7.58 3.92
C ILE A 70 5.39 6.57 4.91
N HIS A 71 6.68 6.25 4.78
CA HIS A 71 7.38 5.41 5.75
C HIS A 71 7.31 5.99 7.16
N LEU A 72 7.65 7.28 7.31
CA LEU A 72 7.62 7.97 8.61
C LEU A 72 6.21 7.97 9.22
N LEU A 73 5.17 8.18 8.41
CA LEU A 73 3.78 8.11 8.87
C LEU A 73 3.42 6.71 9.37
N PHE A 74 3.79 5.65 8.65
CA PHE A 74 3.56 4.27 9.09
C PHE A 74 4.29 3.96 10.39
N VAL A 75 5.55 4.34 10.52
CA VAL A 75 6.32 4.15 11.76
C VAL A 75 5.65 4.89 12.92
N ALA A 76 5.21 6.14 12.70
CA ALA A 76 4.49 6.92 13.71
C ALA A 76 3.16 6.27 14.10
N LEU A 77 2.38 5.79 13.12
CA LEU A 77 1.11 5.12 13.34
C LEU A 77 1.30 3.81 14.10
N VAL A 78 2.25 2.97 13.69
CA VAL A 78 2.59 1.74 14.40
C VAL A 78 3.02 2.04 15.84
N LYS A 79 3.82 3.08 16.05
CA LYS A 79 4.22 3.51 17.40
C LYS A 79 3.03 4.00 18.23
N ALA A 80 2.09 4.71 17.62
CA ALA A 80 0.87 5.18 18.28
C ALA A 80 -0.07 4.01 18.63
N LEU A 81 -0.26 3.07 17.71
CA LEU A 81 -1.12 1.90 17.90
C LEU A 81 -0.51 0.87 18.87
N ARG A 82 0.82 0.64 18.80
CA ARG A 82 1.54 -0.24 19.75
C ARG A 82 1.71 0.38 21.15
N ARG A 83 1.46 1.68 21.32
CA ARG A 83 1.35 2.31 22.66
C ARG A 83 0.06 1.92 23.39
N HIS A 84 -0.92 1.30 22.72
CA HIS A 84 -1.98 0.54 23.39
C HIS A 84 -1.51 -0.91 23.57
N PRO A 85 -1.32 -1.38 24.82
CA PRO A 85 -0.54 -2.57 25.11
C PRO A 85 -1.33 -3.85 24.80
N ARG A 86 -0.72 -4.72 23.97
CA ARG A 86 -0.66 -6.20 24.07
C ARG A 86 -0.45 -6.81 22.68
N ILE A 87 0.71 -6.59 22.07
CA ILE A 87 1.22 -7.53 21.07
C ILE A 87 2.72 -7.69 21.34
N THR A 88 3.07 -8.75 22.07
CA THR A 88 4.43 -9.25 22.22
C THR A 88 4.87 -9.79 20.87
N VAL A 89 5.71 -9.05 20.16
CA VAL A 89 6.41 -9.58 19.00
C VAL A 89 7.61 -10.35 19.55
N VAL A 90 7.48 -11.68 19.61
CA VAL A 90 8.62 -12.57 19.81
C VAL A 90 9.40 -12.56 18.50
N ILE A 91 10.62 -12.05 18.56
CA ILE A 91 11.62 -12.23 17.51
C ILE A 91 12.44 -13.42 18.00
N ASP A 92 12.29 -14.57 17.35
CA ASP A 92 13.22 -15.68 17.53
C ASP A 92 14.47 -15.38 16.70
N ASP A 93 15.63 -15.41 17.38
CA ASP A 93 16.98 -15.30 16.81
C ASP A 93 17.39 -16.58 16.06
#